data_AF-A0A4R0QYJ9-F1
#
_entry.id   AF-A0A4R0QYJ9-F1
#
_cell.length_a   1.000
_cell.length_b   1.000
_cell.length_c   1.000
_cell.angle_alpha   90.00
_cell.angle_beta   90.00
_cell.angle_gamma   90.00
#
_symmetry.space_group_name_H-M   'P 1'
#
loop_
_entity.id
_entity.type
_entity.pdbx_description
1 polymer ?
#
loop_
_entity_poly.entity_id
_entity_poly.type
_entity_poly.pdbx_seq_one_letter_code
_entity_poly.pdbx_strand_id
1 'polypeptide(L)'
;MLSALHRLTQQLLKVAMAWTVVACLSVTLLLTACSGASASGLTGDYVEDTVAVAHTLQATIALSQDDAERPDAELAARSLINDYMSRYRPRPQVNGLASFTTMQTALNSLAGHYNTYANRPLPESLKERVGKELTKAERSAVRGS
;
A
#
# COMPACT_ATOMS: atom_id res chain seq x y z
N MET A 1 -43.53 -29.05 28.50
CA MET A 1 -42.15 -28.95 29.03
C MET A 1 -41.08 -29.17 27.95
N LEU A 2 -41.28 -30.09 26.99
CA LEU A 2 -40.35 -30.35 25.87
C LEU A 2 -40.05 -29.13 24.97
N SER A 3 -41.05 -28.28 24.70
CA SER A 3 -40.91 -27.11 23.83
C SER A 3 -40.07 -25.98 24.45
N ALA A 4 -40.01 -25.89 25.78
CA ALA A 4 -39.18 -24.91 26.48
C ALA A 4 -37.70 -25.34 26.47
N LEU A 5 -37.44 -26.64 26.65
CA LEU A 5 -36.10 -27.22 26.53
C LEU A 5 -35.53 -27.03 25.12
N HIS A 6 -36.34 -27.26 24.08
CA HIS A 6 -35.91 -27.10 22.69
C HIS A 6 -35.57 -25.64 22.33
N ARG A 7 -36.33 -24.67 22.87
CA ARG A 7 -36.02 -23.25 22.67
C ARG A 7 -34.73 -22.84 23.39
N LEU A 8 -34.51 -23.37 24.59
CA LEU A 8 -33.30 -23.10 25.37
C LEU A 8 -32.06 -23.67 24.66
N THR A 9 -32.13 -24.91 24.14
CA THR A 9 -31.01 -25.51 23.41
C THR A 9 -30.71 -24.77 22.11
N GLN A 10 -31.75 -24.32 21.38
CA GLN A 10 -31.54 -23.50 20.18
C GLN A 10 -30.95 -22.11 20.49
N GLN A 11 -31.31 -21.50 21.61
CA GLN A 11 -30.70 -20.23 22.03
C GLN A 11 -29.23 -20.42 22.41
N LEU A 12 -28.89 -21.48 23.14
CA LEU A 12 -27.51 -21.81 23.50
C LEU A 12 -26.64 -22.11 22.27
N LEU A 13 -27.18 -22.83 21.28
CA LEU A 13 -26.49 -23.11 20.01
C LEU A 13 -26.21 -21.84 19.19
N LYS A 14 -27.16 -20.90 19.13
CA LYS A 14 -26.99 -19.62 18.40
C LYS A 14 -25.95 -18.73 19.06
N VAL A 15 -25.95 -18.67 20.39
CA VAL A 15 -24.95 -17.92 21.15
C VAL A 15 -23.58 -18.53 20.94
N ALA A 16 -23.44 -19.86 21.05
CA ALA A 16 -22.17 -20.55 20.79
C ALA A 16 -21.62 -20.27 19.37
N MET A 17 -22.48 -20.29 18.33
CA MET A 17 -22.07 -19.93 16.96
C MET A 17 -21.66 -18.45 16.83
N ALA A 18 -22.32 -17.53 17.51
CA ALA A 18 -21.95 -16.12 17.47
C ALA A 18 -20.56 -15.89 18.10
N TRP A 19 -20.27 -16.55 19.22
CA TRP A 19 -18.97 -16.45 19.89
C TRP A 19 -17.83 -17.05 19.06
N THR A 20 -18.06 -18.16 18.34
CA THR A 20 -17.02 -18.73 17.46
C THR A 20 -16.71 -17.82 16.28
N VAL A 21 -17.71 -17.18 15.66
CA VAL A 21 -17.50 -16.23 14.57
C VAL A 21 -16.73 -15.01 15.05
N VAL A 22 -17.08 -14.45 16.22
CA VAL A 22 -16.36 -13.31 16.81
C VAL A 22 -14.92 -13.69 17.15
N ALA A 23 -14.68 -14.86 17.74
CA ALA A 23 -13.34 -15.34 18.05
C ALA A 23 -12.49 -15.52 16.78
N CYS A 24 -13.05 -16.16 15.73
CA CYS A 24 -12.36 -16.33 14.45
C CYS A 24 -12.03 -15.00 13.79
N LEU A 25 -12.97 -14.04 13.79
CA LEU A 25 -12.75 -12.71 13.21
C LEU A 25 -11.70 -11.92 14.00
N SER A 26 -11.67 -12.06 15.32
CA SER A 26 -10.66 -11.42 16.18
C SER A 26 -9.27 -11.96 15.88
N VAL A 27 -9.14 -13.29 15.70
CA VAL A 27 -7.90 -13.95 15.36
C VAL A 27 -7.39 -13.51 13.99
N THR A 28 -8.25 -13.45 12.96
CA THR A 28 -7.80 -13.00 11.62
C THR A 28 -7.37 -11.53 11.61
N LEU A 29 -8.02 -10.66 12.38
CA LEU A 29 -7.61 -9.26 12.56
C LEU A 29 -6.26 -9.14 13.29
N LEU A 30 -6.02 -9.96 14.31
CA LEU A 30 -4.75 -9.99 15.06
C LEU A 30 -3.57 -10.52 14.21
N LEU A 31 -3.79 -11.54 13.37
CA LEU A 31 -2.72 -12.05 12.48
C LEU A 31 -2.34 -11.05 11.38
N THR A 32 -3.26 -10.18 10.96
CA THR A 32 -2.99 -9.17 9.91
C THR A 32 -2.25 -7.94 10.48
N ALA A 33 -2.28 -7.73 11.80
CA ALA A 33 -1.62 -6.59 12.45
C ALA A 33 -0.09 -6.75 12.59
N CYS A 34 0.44 -7.98 12.51
CA CYS A 34 1.89 -8.22 12.59
C CYS A 34 2.65 -7.98 11.27
N SER A 35 1.95 -7.76 10.16
CA SER A 35 2.57 -7.45 8.86
C SER A 35 2.97 -5.97 8.71
N GLY A 36 2.69 -5.13 9.71
CA GLY A 36 2.95 -3.68 9.67
C GLY A 36 4.36 -3.23 10.05
N ALA A 37 5.26 -4.16 10.38
CA ALA A 37 6.65 -3.85 10.72
C ALA A 37 7.52 -3.75 9.45
N SER A 38 7.42 -2.61 8.77
CA SER A 38 8.43 -1.98 7.88
C SER A 38 9.42 -2.91 7.14
N ALA A 39 8.94 -3.75 6.22
CA ALA A 39 9.83 -4.42 5.27
C ALA A 39 10.40 -3.46 4.20
N SER A 40 9.77 -2.31 3.96
CA SER A 40 10.22 -1.32 2.96
C SER A 40 11.43 -0.47 3.33
N GLY A 41 11.92 -0.51 4.57
CA GLY A 41 13.03 0.37 4.98
C GLY A 41 12.68 1.86 5.11
N LEU A 42 11.39 2.22 5.20
CA LEU A 42 10.94 3.59 5.46
C LEU A 42 11.31 4.04 6.89
N THR A 43 12.04 5.15 6.99
CA THR A 43 12.55 5.72 8.25
C THR A 43 11.44 6.34 9.09
N GLY A 44 10.41 6.89 8.43
CA GLY A 44 9.37 7.70 9.06
C GLY A 44 9.58 9.20 9.03
N ASP A 45 10.75 9.65 8.60
CA ASP A 45 10.94 11.03 8.16
C ASP A 45 10.32 11.21 6.77
N TYR A 46 9.38 12.14 6.66
CA TYR A 46 8.60 12.33 5.44
C TYR A 46 9.46 12.76 4.26
N VAL A 47 10.42 13.66 4.47
CA VAL A 47 11.23 14.20 3.39
C VAL A 47 12.22 13.15 2.91
N GLU A 48 12.94 12.51 3.83
CA GLU A 48 13.88 11.43 3.55
C GLU A 48 13.20 10.28 2.81
N ASP A 49 12.06 9.81 3.32
CA ASP A 49 11.32 8.72 2.69
C ASP A 49 10.76 9.12 1.31
N THR A 50 10.29 10.35 1.13
CA THR A 50 9.80 10.82 -0.18
C THR A 50 10.91 10.80 -1.22
N VAL A 51 12.10 11.28 -0.85
CA VAL A 51 13.28 11.30 -1.72
C VAL A 51 13.72 9.87 -2.06
N ALA A 52 13.85 9.01 -1.05
CA ALA A 52 14.27 7.62 -1.24
C ALA A 52 13.29 6.83 -2.12
N VAL A 53 11.99 6.99 -1.91
CA VAL A 53 10.95 6.33 -2.72
C VAL A 53 10.95 6.87 -4.15
N ALA A 54 11.08 8.18 -4.35
CA ALA A 54 11.14 8.77 -5.67
C ALA A 54 12.32 8.21 -6.49
N HIS A 55 13.52 8.13 -5.90
CA HIS A 55 14.69 7.57 -6.57
C HIS A 55 14.54 6.09 -6.86
N THR A 56 14.05 5.29 -5.89
CA THR A 56 13.84 3.86 -6.09
C THR A 56 12.89 3.61 -7.26
N LEU A 57 11.76 4.33 -7.31
CA LEU A 57 10.78 4.16 -8.38
C LEU A 57 11.28 4.69 -9.73
N GLN A 58 12.07 5.77 -9.75
CA GLN A 58 12.74 6.24 -10.97
C GLN A 58 13.69 5.18 -11.52
N ALA A 59 14.46 4.52 -10.66
CA ALA A 59 15.35 3.42 -11.05
C ALA A 59 14.53 2.23 -11.60
N THR A 60 13.45 1.84 -10.92
CA THR A 60 12.58 0.73 -11.38
C THR A 60 12.00 1.01 -12.77
N ILE A 61 11.44 2.20 -13.02
CA ILE A 61 10.84 2.51 -14.34
C ILE A 61 11.90 2.69 -15.43
N ALA A 62 13.17 2.91 -15.06
CA ALA A 62 14.28 3.02 -15.99
C ALA A 62 14.80 1.67 -16.50
N LEU A 63 14.47 0.56 -15.85
CA LEU A 63 14.85 -0.80 -16.27
C LEU A 63 14.41 -1.08 -17.71
N SER A 64 15.24 -1.85 -18.43
CA SER A 64 14.93 -2.27 -19.79
C SER A 64 13.77 -3.27 -19.80
N GLN A 65 13.03 -3.34 -20.91
CA GLN A 65 11.95 -4.31 -21.05
C GLN A 65 12.44 -5.76 -20.97
N ASP A 66 13.67 -6.01 -21.42
CA ASP A 66 14.33 -7.32 -21.45
C ASP A 66 15.17 -7.60 -20.20
N ASP A 67 15.13 -6.72 -19.20
CA ASP A 67 15.88 -6.90 -17.96
C ASP A 67 15.31 -8.06 -17.13
N ALA A 68 16.18 -9.00 -16.73
CA ALA A 68 15.79 -10.19 -15.99
C ALA A 68 15.30 -9.87 -14.57
N GLU A 69 15.76 -8.77 -13.97
CA GLU A 69 15.40 -8.34 -12.62
C GLU A 69 14.12 -7.49 -12.59
N ARG A 70 13.61 -7.07 -13.76
CA ARG A 70 12.44 -6.19 -13.85
C ARG A 70 11.20 -6.73 -13.12
N PRO A 71 10.79 -8.00 -13.26
CA PRO A 71 9.60 -8.49 -12.57
C PRO A 71 9.70 -8.36 -11.04
N ASP A 72 10.86 -8.68 -10.48
CA ASP A 72 11.11 -8.59 -9.04
C ASP A 72 11.16 -7.13 -8.58
N ALA A 73 11.78 -6.25 -9.37
CA ALA A 73 11.80 -4.81 -9.11
C ALA A 73 10.39 -4.19 -9.16
N GLU A 74 9.55 -4.58 -10.12
CA GLU A 74 8.15 -4.14 -10.21
C GLU A 74 7.32 -4.64 -9.01
N LEU A 75 7.55 -5.87 -8.54
CA LEU A 75 6.92 -6.40 -7.33
C LEU A 75 7.35 -5.63 -6.07
N ALA A 76 8.65 -5.37 -5.91
CA ALA A 76 9.17 -4.57 -4.82
C ALA A 76 8.59 -3.14 -4.84
N ALA A 77 8.49 -2.53 -6.03
CA ALA A 77 7.88 -1.21 -6.20
C ALA A 77 6.41 -1.17 -5.76
N ARG A 78 5.61 -2.21 -6.03
CA ARG A 78 4.22 -2.30 -5.52
C ARG A 78 4.18 -2.30 -3.99
N SER A 79 5.05 -3.06 -3.35
CA SER A 79 5.15 -3.10 -1.90
C SER A 79 5.53 -1.73 -1.34
N LEU A 80 6.55 -1.10 -1.92
CA LEU A 80 7.03 0.22 -1.51
C LEU A 80 5.95 1.30 -1.64
N ILE A 81 5.18 1.27 -2.73
CA ILE A 81 4.04 2.17 -2.94
C ILE A 81 3.01 2.02 -1.82
N ASN A 82 2.63 0.78 -1.49
CA ASN A 82 1.65 0.51 -0.45
C ASN A 82 2.15 0.94 0.93
N ASP A 83 3.42 0.69 1.23
CA ASP A 83 4.04 1.05 2.51
C ASP A 83 4.14 2.58 2.67
N TYR A 84 4.57 3.29 1.63
CA TYR A 84 4.62 4.76 1.64
C TYR A 84 3.21 5.36 1.80
N MET A 85 2.23 4.88 1.02
CA MET A 85 0.87 5.40 1.05
C MET A 85 0.19 5.12 2.39
N SER A 86 0.34 3.93 2.95
CA SER A 86 -0.25 3.57 4.26
C SER A 86 0.35 4.38 5.41
N ARG A 87 1.65 4.70 5.34
CA ARG A 87 2.35 5.51 6.36
C ARG A 87 1.95 6.98 6.34
N TYR A 88 1.88 7.60 5.16
CA TYR A 88 1.79 9.06 5.04
C TYR A 88 0.39 9.60 4.75
N ARG A 89 -0.47 8.83 4.07
CA ARG A 89 -1.84 9.26 3.75
C ARG A 89 -2.69 9.58 4.98
N PRO A 90 -2.61 8.83 6.11
CA PRO A 90 -3.42 9.13 7.28
C PRO A 90 -2.96 10.36 8.07
N ARG A 91 -1.75 10.89 7.80
CA ARG A 91 -1.14 11.98 8.58
C ARG A 91 -1.66 13.34 8.09
N PRO A 92 -2.44 14.09 8.88
CA PRO A 92 -3.00 15.37 8.44
C PRO A 92 -1.94 16.43 8.14
N GLN A 93 -0.76 16.33 8.78
CA GLN A 93 0.36 17.25 8.54
C GLN A 93 1.02 17.02 7.17
N VAL A 94 0.78 15.87 6.53
CA VAL A 94 1.45 15.46 5.29
C VAL A 94 0.46 15.38 4.12
N ASN A 95 -0.73 14.84 4.34
CA ASN A 95 -1.63 14.45 3.26
C ASN A 95 -2.20 15.61 2.42
N GLY A 96 -2.08 16.85 2.92
CA GLY A 96 -2.43 18.08 2.19
C GLY A 96 -1.25 18.75 1.48
N LEU A 97 -0.01 18.29 1.67
CA LEU A 97 1.17 18.90 1.07
C LEU A 97 1.16 18.73 -0.45
N ALA A 98 1.69 19.72 -1.17
CA ALA A 98 1.78 19.66 -2.63
C ALA A 98 2.75 18.54 -3.06
N SER A 99 3.83 18.34 -2.30
CA SER A 99 4.74 17.20 -2.43
C SER A 99 3.99 15.86 -2.34
N PHE A 100 3.15 15.68 -1.32
CA PHE A 100 2.44 14.41 -1.09
C PHE A 100 1.41 14.13 -2.18
N THR A 101 0.57 15.12 -2.50
CA THR A 101 -0.46 14.96 -3.53
C THR A 101 0.13 14.70 -4.91
N THR A 102 1.25 15.35 -5.26
CA THR A 102 1.99 15.07 -6.49
C THR A 102 2.56 13.65 -6.50
N MET A 103 3.15 13.21 -5.38
CA MET A 103 3.65 11.84 -5.24
C MET A 103 2.51 10.84 -5.42
N GLN A 104 1.38 11.07 -4.75
CA GLN A 104 0.20 10.21 -4.83
C GLN A 104 -0.32 10.04 -6.28
N THR A 105 -0.29 11.08 -7.11
CA THR A 105 -0.65 10.98 -8.53
C THR A 105 0.26 9.99 -9.27
N ALA A 106 1.57 10.10 -9.07
CA ALA A 106 2.56 9.19 -9.67
C ALA A 106 2.34 7.75 -9.19
N LEU A 107 2.20 7.56 -7.87
CA LEU A 107 2.05 6.24 -7.26
C LEU A 107 0.75 5.55 -7.68
N ASN A 108 -0.37 6.28 -7.73
CA ASN A 108 -1.64 5.74 -8.20
C ASN A 108 -1.57 5.30 -9.67
N SER A 109 -0.85 6.06 -10.51
CA SER A 109 -0.67 5.72 -11.92
C SER A 109 0.17 4.44 -12.08
N LEU A 110 1.26 4.30 -11.31
CA LEU A 110 2.09 3.10 -11.28
C LEU A 110 1.32 1.87 -10.77
N ALA A 111 0.68 1.99 -9.61
CA ALA A 111 -0.10 0.91 -9.02
C ALA A 111 -1.23 0.45 -9.94
N GLY A 112 -1.89 1.39 -10.63
CA GLY A 112 -2.90 1.09 -11.64
C GLY A 112 -2.33 0.23 -12.77
N HIS A 113 -1.22 0.66 -13.38
CA HIS A 113 -0.58 -0.12 -14.46
C HIS A 113 -0.15 -1.51 -14.00
N TYR A 114 0.52 -1.60 -12.86
CA TYR A 114 1.00 -2.86 -12.29
C TYR A 114 -0.13 -3.85 -11.97
N ASN A 115 -1.26 -3.37 -11.46
CA ASN A 115 -2.40 -4.23 -11.15
C ASN A 115 -3.15 -4.70 -12.40
N THR A 116 -3.28 -3.85 -13.43
CA THR A 116 -4.03 -4.18 -14.64
C THR A 116 -3.20 -4.92 -15.68
N TYR A 117 -1.89 -4.65 -15.76
CA TYR A 117 -1.01 -5.10 -16.83
C TYR A 117 0.31 -5.70 -16.29
N ALA A 118 0.21 -6.61 -15.32
CA ALA A 118 1.37 -7.13 -14.57
C ALA A 118 2.54 -7.70 -15.42
N ASN A 119 2.29 -8.14 -16.65
CA ASN A 119 3.31 -8.69 -17.54
C ASN A 119 3.61 -7.79 -18.75
N ARG A 120 3.13 -6.54 -18.76
CA ARG A 120 3.41 -5.59 -19.84
C ARG A 120 4.32 -4.47 -19.37
N PRO A 121 5.28 -4.06 -20.21
CA PRO A 121 6.12 -2.91 -19.89
C PRO A 121 5.27 -1.65 -19.74
N LEU A 122 5.77 -0.70 -18.95
CA LEU A 122 5.17 0.63 -18.84
C LEU A 122 5.16 1.32 -20.21
N PRO A 123 4.03 1.90 -20.64
CA PRO A 123 3.99 2.77 -21.81
C PRO A 123 4.93 3.97 -21.62
N GLU A 124 5.65 4.36 -22.67
CA GLU A 124 6.66 5.42 -22.58
C GLU A 124 6.06 6.75 -22.10
N SER A 125 4.87 7.11 -22.59
CA SER A 125 4.17 8.32 -22.14
C SER A 125 3.80 8.30 -20.65
N LEU A 126 3.51 7.12 -20.10
CA LEU A 126 3.26 6.94 -18.67
C LEU A 126 4.56 7.06 -17.88
N LYS A 127 5.64 6.40 -18.35
CA LYS A 127 6.98 6.47 -17.75
C LYS A 127 7.47 7.90 -17.65
N GLU A 128 7.40 8.67 -18.73
CA GLU A 128 7.79 10.09 -18.73
C GLU A 128 6.99 10.94 -17.75
N ARG A 129 5.66 10.77 -17.73
CA ARG A 129 4.79 11.54 -16.83
C ARG A 129 5.08 11.22 -15.37
N VAL A 130 5.14 9.93 -15.02
CA VAL A 130 5.46 9.47 -13.67
C VAL A 130 6.84 9.97 -13.25
N GLY A 131 7.86 9.86 -14.11
CA GLY A 131 9.19 10.37 -13.80
C GLY A 131 9.22 11.87 -13.46
N LYS A 132 8.45 12.68 -14.21
CA LYS A 132 8.29 14.12 -13.94
C LYS A 132 7.58 14.38 -12.61
N GLU A 133 6.52 13.62 -12.31
CA GLU A 133 5.77 13.75 -11.06
C GLU A 133 6.61 13.33 -9.84
N LEU A 134 7.37 12.24 -9.93
CA LEU A 134 8.30 11.80 -8.89
C LEU A 134 9.36 12.88 -8.60
N THR A 135 10.00 13.40 -9.65
CA THR A 135 11.00 14.48 -9.53
C THR A 135 10.40 15.74 -8.90
N LYS A 136 9.17 16.08 -9.29
CA LYS A 136 8.47 17.25 -8.74
C LYS A 136 8.12 17.04 -7.27
N ALA A 137 7.64 15.86 -6.88
CA ALA A 137 7.31 15.53 -5.50
C ALA A 137 8.54 15.60 -4.59
N GLU A 138 9.64 15.00 -5.01
CA GLU A 138 10.94 15.03 -4.34
C GLU A 138 11.40 16.47 -4.08
N ARG A 139 11.47 17.29 -5.13
CA ARG A 139 11.91 18.70 -5.01
C ARG A 139 11.00 19.51 -4.10
N SER A 140 9.69 19.30 -4.20
CA SER A 140 8.70 19.97 -3.35
C SER A 140 8.86 19.58 -1.88
N ALA A 141 9.09 18.29 -1.59
CA ALA A 141 9.32 17.78 -0.24
C ALA A 141 10.58 18.38 0.40
N VAL A 142 11.70 18.39 -0.33
CA VAL A 142 12.97 18.98 0.14
C VAL A 142 12.81 20.47 0.42
N ARG A 143 11.98 21.16 -0.36
CA ARG A 143 11.71 22.59 -0.18
C ARG A 143 10.69 22.90 0.93
N GLY A 144 10.05 21.87 1.49
CA GLY A 144 9.02 21.99 2.53
C GLY A 144 7.65 22.46 2.04
N SER A 145 7.29 22.16 0.78
CA SER A 145 6.02 22.59 0.15
C SER A 145 5.22 21.44 -0.46
#